data_AF-A0A8J8K414-F1
#
_entry.id   AF-A0A8J8K414-F1
#
_cell.length_a   1.000
_cell.length_b   1.000
_cell.length_c   1.000
_cell.angle_alpha   90.00
_cell.angle_beta   90.00
_cell.angle_gamma   90.00
#
_symmetry.space_group_name_H-M   'P 1'
#
loop_
_entity.id
_entity.type
_entity.pdbx_description
1 polymer ?
#
loop_
_entity_poly.entity_id
_entity_poly.type
_entity_poly.pdbx_seq_one_letter_code
_entity_poly.pdbx_strand_id
1 'polypeptide(L)'
;MFCLFLVLLNASIIYAAEIPPEEPFFTLTLVANPLYESAEYALLVADYLKDINIIVDIQYSTEIPPLRNSNWDLLFGEFPWKSEKEDMRSMFTEDGALNIFGLNTEIPYGNESEQLQNLAISTSDPDEGFNALDDWCKLLMDKILPFLPCFGPRMYNAIWSNIEEYDMRWGLAESSPYMNYNGYHEMQESLDEFNFADSMFQDLNPLSSDDDASDFIISLITEPLLIWSPDNAPLKFGLIVDWEQIADDHFKFYMRDNIFWNPSYNITLNHDDSMPIESSPFMYGLKGEHSNG
;
A
#
# COMPACT_ATOMS: atom_id res chain seq x y z
N MET A 1 65.21 0.23 16.99
CA MET A 1 65.49 0.50 15.56
C MET A 1 64.14 0.65 14.88
N PHE A 2 63.67 1.88 14.75
CA PHE A 2 62.43 2.24 14.07
C PHE A 2 62.81 3.21 12.95
N CYS A 3 62.61 2.80 11.70
CA CYS A 3 62.77 3.67 10.54
C CYS A 3 61.49 4.50 10.39
N LEU A 4 61.62 5.82 10.54
CA LEU A 4 60.59 6.78 10.20
C LEU A 4 60.63 7.01 8.68
N PHE A 5 59.65 6.51 7.94
CA PHE A 5 59.46 6.84 6.52
C PHE A 5 58.73 8.19 6.44
N LEU A 6 59.47 9.24 6.07
CA LEU A 6 58.89 10.55 5.74
C LEU A 6 58.46 10.52 4.26
N VAL A 7 57.15 10.37 4.00
CA VAL A 7 56.59 10.50 2.65
C VAL A 7 56.31 11.98 2.40
N LEU A 8 57.14 12.62 1.58
CA LEU A 8 56.89 13.96 1.07
C LEU A 8 55.92 13.87 -0.12
N LEU A 9 54.63 14.08 0.14
CA LEU A 9 53.64 14.34 -0.90
C LEU A 9 53.90 15.74 -1.48
N ASN A 10 54.49 15.79 -2.67
CA ASN A 10 54.49 17.00 -3.49
C ASN A 10 53.04 17.25 -3.97
N ALA A 11 52.27 17.99 -3.18
CA ALA A 11 51.00 18.54 -3.62
C ALA A 11 51.28 19.68 -4.61
N SER A 12 51.31 19.34 -5.89
CA SER A 12 51.21 20.33 -6.95
C SER A 12 49.84 20.97 -6.85
N ILE A 13 49.76 22.25 -6.46
CA ILE A 13 48.54 23.03 -6.60
C ILE A 13 48.33 23.23 -8.10
N ILE A 14 47.51 22.36 -8.72
CA ILE A 14 46.95 22.63 -10.03
C ILE A 14 45.95 23.76 -9.78
N TYR A 15 46.32 24.98 -10.16
CA TYR A 15 45.34 26.04 -10.38
C TYR A 15 44.45 25.56 -11.53
N ALA A 16 43.35 24.90 -11.19
CA ALA A 16 42.25 24.76 -12.12
C ALA A 16 41.76 26.17 -12.38
N ALA A 17 41.98 26.68 -13.59
CA ALA A 17 41.28 27.87 -14.02
C ALA A 17 39.79 27.59 -13.86
N GLU A 18 39.07 28.47 -13.16
CA GLU A 18 37.60 28.44 -13.16
C GLU A 18 37.17 28.49 -14.63
N ILE A 19 36.76 27.34 -15.16
CA ILE A 19 36.03 27.29 -16.41
C ILE A 19 34.78 28.13 -16.12
N PRO A 20 34.52 29.22 -16.87
CA PRO A 20 33.32 30.00 -16.65
C PRO A 20 32.14 29.03 -16.70
N PRO A 21 31.25 29.05 -15.69
CA PRO A 21 30.17 28.08 -15.62
C PRO A 21 29.40 28.14 -16.95
N GLU A 22 29.33 27.00 -17.65
CA GLU A 22 28.42 26.88 -18.79
C GLU A 22 27.02 27.23 -18.28
N GLU A 23 26.28 28.06 -19.03
CA GLU A 23 24.89 28.33 -18.66
C GLU A 23 24.13 27.00 -18.66
N PRO A 24 23.31 26.74 -17.62
CA PRO A 24 22.55 25.50 -17.55
C PRO A 24 21.59 25.39 -18.72
N PHE A 25 21.35 24.17 -19.20
CA PHE A 25 20.32 23.94 -20.23
C PHE A 25 18.93 24.34 -19.73
N PHE A 26 18.65 24.02 -18.46
CA PHE A 26 17.44 24.40 -17.74
C PHE A 26 17.65 24.31 -16.24
N THR A 27 16.80 25.03 -15.50
CA THR A 27 16.69 24.95 -14.05
C THR A 27 15.36 24.29 -13.72
N LEU A 28 15.40 23.25 -12.88
CA LEU A 28 14.23 22.54 -12.38
C LEU A 28 14.01 22.86 -10.91
N THR A 29 12.76 22.83 -10.47
CA THR A 29 12.37 22.91 -9.07
C THR A 29 12.02 21.52 -8.56
N LEU A 30 12.71 21.05 -7.52
CA LEU A 30 12.44 19.76 -6.88
C LEU A 30 11.91 19.96 -5.46
N VAL A 31 10.73 19.41 -5.16
CA VAL A 31 10.15 19.47 -3.81
C VAL A 31 10.54 18.25 -3.00
N ALA A 32 11.08 18.47 -1.80
CA ALA A 32 11.48 17.43 -0.87
C ALA A 32 10.96 17.68 0.54
N ASN A 33 10.67 16.62 1.28
CA ASN A 33 10.26 16.72 2.67
C ASN A 33 11.48 16.67 3.60
N PRO A 34 11.77 17.74 4.37
CA PRO A 34 12.96 17.80 5.21
C PRO A 34 12.93 16.82 6.40
N LEU A 35 11.78 16.21 6.69
CA LEU A 35 11.61 15.27 7.81
C LEU A 35 11.93 13.81 7.43
N TYR A 36 12.16 13.54 6.14
CA TYR A 36 12.38 12.19 5.61
C TYR A 36 13.62 12.13 4.73
N GLU A 37 14.02 10.91 4.36
CA GLU A 37 15.15 10.60 3.48
C GLU A 37 15.04 11.27 2.10
N SER A 38 13.82 11.70 1.71
CA SER A 38 13.57 12.46 0.47
C SER A 38 14.46 13.70 0.30
N ALA A 39 14.89 14.35 1.39
CA ALA A 39 15.81 15.49 1.35
C ALA A 39 17.22 15.08 0.88
N GLU A 40 17.71 13.92 1.34
CA GLU A 40 19.02 13.40 0.94
C GLU A 40 19.01 12.94 -0.51
N TYR A 41 17.92 12.30 -0.94
CA TYR A 41 17.74 11.91 -2.34
C TYR A 41 17.63 13.12 -3.26
N ALA A 42 16.97 14.20 -2.85
CA ALA A 42 16.90 15.43 -3.63
C ALA A 42 18.29 16.03 -3.90
N LEU A 43 19.17 16.04 -2.88
CA LEU A 43 20.55 16.49 -3.04
C LEU A 43 21.34 15.61 -4.01
N LEU A 44 21.15 14.29 -3.91
CA LEU A 44 21.79 13.34 -4.82
C LEU A 44 21.33 13.54 -6.27
N VAL A 45 20.03 13.72 -6.49
CA VAL A 45 19.46 14.00 -7.82
C VAL A 45 20.01 15.33 -8.38
N ALA A 46 20.08 16.38 -7.54
CA ALA A 46 20.64 17.66 -7.95
C ALA A 46 22.12 17.54 -8.37
N ASP A 47 22.92 16.75 -7.67
CA ASP A 47 24.33 16.53 -8.01
C ASP A 47 24.47 15.76 -9.34
N TYR A 48 23.69 14.70 -9.55
CA TYR A 48 23.71 13.94 -10.81
C TYR A 48 23.22 14.75 -12.02
N LEU A 49 22.19 15.58 -11.85
CA LEU A 49 21.68 16.42 -12.94
C LEU A 49 22.64 17.57 -13.28
N LYS A 50 23.40 18.05 -12.29
CA LYS A 50 24.45 19.04 -12.51
C LYS A 50 25.56 18.54 -13.45
N ASP A 51 25.90 17.25 -13.39
CA ASP A 51 26.91 16.65 -14.29
C ASP A 51 26.51 16.70 -15.77
N ILE A 52 25.21 16.81 -16.07
CA ILE A 52 24.67 16.99 -17.43
C ILE A 52 24.17 18.42 -17.67
N ASN A 53 24.66 19.38 -16.87
CA ASN A 53 24.39 20.81 -16.99
C ASN A 53 22.91 21.19 -16.80
N ILE A 54 22.23 20.51 -15.87
CA ILE A 54 20.88 20.83 -15.39
C ILE A 54 21.00 21.25 -13.92
N ILE A 55 20.46 22.43 -13.58
CA ILE A 55 20.44 22.90 -12.20
C ILE A 55 19.12 22.52 -11.55
N VAL A 56 19.16 22.09 -10.29
CA VAL A 56 17.96 21.77 -9.51
C VAL A 56 17.91 22.67 -8.28
N ASP A 57 16.86 23.48 -8.19
CA ASP A 57 16.51 24.27 -7.03
C ASP A 57 15.62 23.42 -6.10
N ILE A 58 16.18 23.02 -4.95
CA ILE A 58 15.48 22.19 -3.99
C ILE A 58 14.62 23.07 -3.07
N GLN A 59 13.32 22.81 -3.05
CA GLN A 59 12.35 23.43 -2.16
C GLN A 59 11.94 22.43 -1.07
N TYR A 60 12.14 22.83 0.18
CA TYR A 60 11.74 22.00 1.33
C TYR A 60 10.32 22.34 1.75
N SER A 61 9.47 21.31 1.84
CA SER A 61 8.09 21.43 2.31
C SER A 61 7.69 20.21 3.14
N THR A 62 7.09 20.42 4.30
CA THR A 62 6.51 19.34 5.12
C THR A 62 5.14 18.90 4.62
N GLU A 63 4.49 19.72 3.79
CA GLU A 63 3.23 19.42 3.12
C GLU A 63 3.50 19.10 1.66
N ILE A 64 2.88 18.04 1.12
CA ILE A 64 2.87 17.83 -0.33
C ILE A 64 2.02 18.96 -0.92
N PRO A 65 2.58 19.84 -1.77
CA PRO A 65 1.84 20.98 -2.30
C PRO A 65 0.56 20.50 -3.03
N PRO A 66 -0.55 21.25 -2.96
CA PRO A 66 -1.78 20.88 -3.65
C PRO A 66 -1.53 20.77 -5.16
N LEU A 67 -1.67 19.54 -5.66
CA LEU A 67 -1.19 19.02 -6.93
C LEU A 67 -1.57 19.86 -8.17
N ARG A 68 -2.75 20.48 -8.17
CA ARG A 68 -3.31 21.19 -9.34
C ARG A 68 -2.81 22.63 -9.53
N ASN A 69 -2.09 23.21 -8.56
CA ASN A 69 -1.65 24.62 -8.61
C ASN A 69 -0.17 24.81 -8.22
N SER A 70 0.61 23.74 -8.30
CA SER A 70 2.01 23.74 -7.86
C SER A 70 2.95 24.26 -8.94
N ASN A 71 3.97 25.01 -8.54
CA ASN A 71 5.06 25.45 -9.41
C ASN A 71 6.34 24.64 -9.09
N TRP A 72 6.30 23.34 -9.36
CA TRP A 72 7.44 22.44 -9.25
C TRP A 72 7.54 21.55 -10.48
N ASP A 73 8.75 21.07 -10.77
CA ASP A 73 9.04 20.22 -11.93
C ASP A 73 9.26 18.77 -11.52
N LEU A 74 9.83 18.55 -10.32
CA LEU A 74 10.17 17.25 -9.79
C LEU A 74 9.65 17.06 -8.36
N LEU A 75 9.26 15.84 -8.05
CA LEU A 75 8.90 15.39 -6.70
C LEU A 75 9.56 14.04 -6.46
N PHE A 76 10.11 13.85 -5.25
CA PHE A 76 10.47 12.52 -4.77
C PHE A 76 9.33 11.98 -3.92
N GLY A 77 8.72 10.88 -4.34
CA GLY A 77 7.58 10.28 -3.66
C GLY A 77 7.68 8.77 -3.59
N GLU A 78 7.09 8.20 -2.56
CA GLU A 78 6.84 6.77 -2.46
C GLU A 78 5.42 6.48 -2.96
N PHE A 79 5.28 5.46 -3.81
CA PHE A 79 3.98 4.98 -4.24
C PHE A 79 3.69 3.70 -3.45
N PRO A 80 2.74 3.74 -2.48
CA PRO A 80 2.33 2.55 -1.78
C PRO A 80 1.52 1.69 -2.76
N TRP A 81 2.22 0.84 -3.51
CA TRP A 81 1.61 -0.17 -4.34
C TRP A 81 1.16 -1.29 -3.41
N LYS A 82 -0.14 -1.43 -3.14
CA LYS A 82 -0.61 -2.65 -2.46
C LYS A 82 -0.58 -3.77 -3.49
N SER A 83 -0.19 -4.95 -3.05
CA SER A 83 0.11 -6.12 -3.91
C SER A 83 -1.11 -6.73 -4.61
N GLU A 84 -2.29 -6.14 -4.48
CA GLU A 84 -3.52 -6.58 -5.13
C GLU A 84 -3.74 -5.81 -6.43
N LYS A 85 -4.70 -6.23 -7.25
CA LYS A 85 -5.09 -5.57 -8.51
C LYS A 85 -5.70 -4.19 -8.21
N GLU A 86 -4.86 -3.25 -7.78
CA GLU A 86 -5.27 -1.91 -7.40
C GLU A 86 -5.77 -1.14 -8.63
N ASP A 87 -6.86 -0.41 -8.42
CA ASP A 87 -7.39 0.50 -9.41
C ASP A 87 -6.49 1.74 -9.53
N MET A 88 -5.54 1.66 -10.46
CA MET A 88 -4.57 2.72 -10.72
C MET A 88 -5.15 3.96 -11.39
N ARG A 89 -6.42 3.94 -11.77
CA ARG A 89 -7.06 5.09 -12.42
C ARG A 89 -7.07 6.31 -11.52
N SER A 90 -7.11 6.12 -10.20
CA SER A 90 -7.02 7.23 -9.24
C SER A 90 -5.76 8.09 -9.41
N MET A 91 -4.65 7.54 -9.93
CA MET A 91 -3.36 8.21 -10.09
C MET A 91 -2.97 8.49 -11.55
N PHE A 92 -3.49 7.73 -12.52
CA PHE A 92 -2.98 7.76 -13.90
C PHE A 92 -4.04 8.08 -14.96
N THR A 93 -5.24 8.54 -14.58
CA THR A 93 -6.26 9.05 -15.53
C THR A 93 -6.59 10.51 -15.28
N GLU A 94 -7.19 11.15 -16.28
CA GLU A 94 -7.57 12.57 -16.25
C GLU A 94 -8.45 12.92 -15.03
N ASP A 95 -9.40 12.05 -14.70
CA ASP A 95 -10.33 12.20 -13.59
C ASP A 95 -9.79 11.64 -12.25
N GLY A 96 -8.55 11.14 -12.24
CA GLY A 96 -7.91 10.60 -11.05
C GLY A 96 -7.73 11.65 -9.95
N ALA A 97 -8.27 11.36 -8.75
CA ALA A 97 -8.16 12.27 -7.60
C ALA A 97 -6.71 12.53 -7.16
N LEU A 98 -5.81 11.60 -7.46
CA LEU A 98 -4.38 11.61 -7.12
C LEU A 98 -3.50 11.67 -8.37
N ASN A 99 -4.02 12.16 -9.50
CA ASN A 99 -3.23 12.30 -10.73
C ASN A 99 -2.18 13.42 -10.62
N ILE A 100 -1.07 13.09 -9.96
CA ILE A 100 0.05 14.00 -9.71
C ILE A 100 0.89 14.28 -10.95
N PHE A 101 0.77 13.42 -11.96
CA PHE A 101 1.55 13.46 -13.19
C PHE A 101 0.90 14.34 -14.27
N GLY A 102 -0.35 14.77 -14.05
CA GLY A 102 -1.12 15.53 -15.02
C GLY A 102 -1.44 14.74 -16.29
N LEU A 103 -1.49 13.41 -16.23
CA LEU A 103 -1.83 12.57 -17.37
C LEU A 103 -3.28 12.83 -17.78
N ASN A 104 -3.54 12.92 -19.08
CA ASN A 104 -4.88 13.13 -19.61
C ASN A 104 -4.95 12.57 -21.03
N THR A 105 -6.14 12.62 -21.62
CA THR A 105 -6.35 12.09 -22.97
C THR A 105 -5.69 12.92 -24.08
N GLU A 106 -5.22 14.14 -23.78
CA GLU A 106 -4.58 15.06 -24.74
C GLU A 106 -3.07 14.82 -24.90
N ILE A 107 -2.41 14.20 -23.93
CA ILE A 107 -0.98 13.84 -24.06
C ILE A 107 -0.80 12.64 -25.02
N PRO A 108 0.36 12.52 -25.70
CA PRO A 108 0.67 11.33 -26.49
C PRO A 108 0.48 10.05 -25.67
N TYR A 109 -0.23 9.08 -26.25
CA TYR A 109 -0.55 7.79 -25.63
C TYR A 109 -1.47 7.84 -24.40
N GLY A 110 -1.99 9.02 -24.01
CA GLY A 110 -2.90 9.17 -22.88
C GLY A 110 -4.19 8.35 -23.03
N ASN A 111 -4.86 8.47 -24.17
CA ASN A 111 -6.06 7.68 -24.47
C ASN A 111 -5.81 6.16 -24.48
N GLU A 112 -4.64 5.71 -24.98
CA GLU A 112 -4.27 4.29 -24.97
C GLU A 112 -4.03 3.79 -23.53
N SER A 113 -3.38 4.60 -22.70
CA SER A 113 -3.18 4.33 -21.26
C SER A 113 -4.52 4.15 -20.53
N GLU A 114 -5.50 5.03 -20.75
CA GLU A 114 -6.80 4.91 -20.09
C GLU A 114 -7.60 3.68 -20.59
N GLN A 115 -7.49 3.36 -21.88
CA GLN A 115 -8.13 2.17 -22.45
C GLN A 115 -7.59 0.87 -21.83
N LEU A 116 -6.26 0.74 -21.69
CA LEU A 116 -5.64 -0.44 -21.09
C LEU A 116 -6.00 -0.58 -19.60
N GLN A 117 -5.99 0.52 -18.83
CA GLN A 117 -6.41 0.50 -17.42
C GLN A 117 -7.88 0.08 -17.28
N ASN A 118 -8.77 0.62 -18.12
CA ASN A 118 -10.18 0.24 -18.11
C ASN A 118 -10.38 -1.23 -18.49
N LEU A 119 -9.66 -1.73 -19.49
CA LEU A 119 -9.70 -3.15 -19.87
C LEU A 119 -9.21 -4.03 -18.70
N ALA A 120 -8.07 -3.69 -18.11
CA ALA A 120 -7.48 -4.45 -17.00
C ALA A 120 -8.47 -4.66 -15.86
N ILE A 121 -9.24 -3.62 -15.49
CA ILE A 121 -10.17 -3.66 -14.37
C ILE A 121 -11.54 -4.25 -14.75
N SER A 122 -12.02 -3.98 -15.96
CA SER A 122 -13.40 -4.32 -16.37
C SER A 122 -13.58 -5.74 -16.92
N THR A 123 -12.50 -6.38 -17.40
CA THR A 123 -12.60 -7.73 -17.93
C THR A 123 -12.82 -8.78 -16.84
N SER A 124 -13.67 -9.77 -17.17
CA SER A 124 -13.89 -10.96 -16.35
C SER A 124 -12.87 -12.06 -16.61
N ASP A 125 -12.06 -11.95 -17.68
CA ASP A 125 -10.97 -12.89 -17.99
C ASP A 125 -9.69 -12.45 -17.26
N PRO A 126 -9.19 -13.22 -16.28
CA PRO A 126 -7.99 -12.87 -15.52
C PRO A 126 -6.74 -12.72 -16.40
N ASP A 127 -6.59 -13.54 -17.45
CA ASP A 127 -5.40 -13.51 -18.32
C ASP A 127 -5.41 -12.26 -19.20
N GLU A 128 -6.59 -11.88 -19.71
CA GLU A 128 -6.76 -10.63 -20.45
C GLU A 128 -6.47 -9.42 -19.55
N GLY A 129 -6.97 -9.45 -18.31
CA GLY A 129 -6.74 -8.39 -17.33
C GLY A 129 -5.26 -8.22 -16.98
N PHE A 130 -4.54 -9.34 -16.80
CA PHE A 130 -3.10 -9.34 -16.54
C PHE A 130 -2.30 -8.81 -17.74
N ASN A 131 -2.61 -9.28 -18.95
CA ASN A 131 -1.92 -8.82 -20.16
C ASN A 131 -2.14 -7.32 -20.41
N ALA A 132 -3.37 -6.82 -20.19
CA ALA A 132 -3.67 -5.39 -20.31
C ALA A 132 -2.86 -4.54 -19.29
N LEU A 133 -2.69 -5.05 -18.06
CA LEU A 133 -1.88 -4.38 -17.05
C LEU A 133 -0.38 -4.38 -17.42
N ASP A 134 0.15 -5.50 -17.93
CA ASP A 134 1.54 -5.59 -18.39
C ASP A 134 1.82 -4.68 -19.59
N ASP A 135 0.91 -4.65 -20.57
CA ASP A 135 1.00 -3.75 -21.72
C ASP A 135 0.91 -2.27 -21.31
N TRP A 136 0.05 -1.97 -20.32
CA TRP A 136 -0.02 -0.62 -19.75
C TRP A 136 1.27 -0.21 -19.03
N CYS A 137 1.85 -1.10 -18.21
CA CYS A 137 3.13 -0.85 -17.55
C CYS A 137 4.25 -0.58 -18.57
N LYS A 138 4.30 -1.35 -19.67
CA LYS A 138 5.24 -1.10 -20.77
C LYS A 138 4.98 0.24 -21.45
N LEU A 139 3.72 0.58 -21.72
CA LEU A 139 3.36 1.88 -22.31
C LEU A 139 3.83 3.04 -21.42
N LEU A 140 3.59 2.95 -20.11
CA LEU A 140 4.04 3.95 -19.14
C LEU A 140 5.57 4.07 -19.16
N MET A 141 6.31 2.97 -19.12
CA MET A 141 7.78 3.03 -19.02
C MET A 141 8.48 3.38 -20.35
N ASP A 142 7.92 2.97 -21.49
CA ASP A 142 8.58 3.13 -22.80
C ASP A 142 8.15 4.40 -23.55
N LYS A 143 6.95 4.93 -23.28
CA LYS A 143 6.33 5.98 -24.11
C LYS A 143 5.92 7.24 -23.35
N ILE A 144 5.42 7.12 -22.12
CA ILE A 144 4.91 8.25 -21.35
C ILE A 144 5.96 8.74 -20.33
N LEU A 145 6.58 7.81 -19.62
CA LEU A 145 7.59 7.99 -18.57
C LEU A 145 7.19 9.03 -17.51
N PRO A 146 6.04 8.86 -16.81
CA PRO A 146 5.57 9.84 -15.82
C PRO A 146 6.45 9.89 -14.56
N PHE A 147 7.20 8.82 -14.26
CA PHE A 147 8.13 8.75 -13.15
C PHE A 147 9.36 7.90 -13.52
N LEU A 148 10.43 8.08 -12.75
CA LEU A 148 11.65 7.29 -12.83
C LEU A 148 11.74 6.41 -11.58
N PRO A 149 11.64 5.07 -11.71
CA PRO A 149 11.84 4.17 -10.57
C PRO A 149 13.26 4.31 -10.02
N CYS A 150 13.40 4.63 -8.73
CA CYS A 150 14.70 4.68 -8.07
C CYS A 150 15.05 3.32 -7.45
N PHE A 151 14.26 2.87 -6.49
CA PHE A 151 14.41 1.61 -5.79
C PHE A 151 13.08 1.19 -5.17
N GLY A 152 12.90 -0.11 -4.94
CA GLY A 152 11.84 -0.62 -4.08
C GLY A 152 12.39 -0.84 -2.67
N PRO A 153 11.67 -0.43 -1.60
CA PRO A 153 12.11 -0.72 -0.24
C PRO A 153 12.17 -2.24 -0.04
N ARG A 154 13.26 -2.72 0.56
CA ARG A 154 13.30 -4.07 1.12
C ARG A 154 12.85 -3.98 2.57
N MET A 155 11.67 -4.54 2.83
CA MET A 155 11.18 -4.64 4.19
C MET A 155 11.83 -5.84 4.89
N TYR A 156 12.35 -5.60 6.09
CA TYR A 156 12.88 -6.63 6.97
C TYR A 156 12.03 -6.65 8.23
N ASN A 157 11.53 -7.83 8.56
CA ASN A 157 10.82 -8.03 9.82
C ASN A 157 11.76 -8.65 10.84
N ALA A 158 11.82 -8.05 12.02
CA ALA A 158 12.48 -8.64 13.18
C ALA A 158 11.39 -9.24 14.07
N ILE A 159 11.48 -10.53 14.33
CA ILE A 159 10.60 -11.23 15.26
C ILE A 159 11.42 -11.82 16.39
N TRP A 160 10.81 -11.95 17.56
CA TRP A 160 11.43 -12.67 18.66
C TRP A 160 11.66 -14.12 18.27
N SER A 161 12.86 -14.65 18.59
CA SER A 161 13.28 -15.99 18.18
C SER A 161 12.47 -17.13 18.79
N ASN A 162 11.67 -16.84 19.82
CA ASN A 162 10.78 -17.75 20.52
C ASN A 162 9.31 -17.61 20.10
N ILE A 163 9.00 -16.77 19.11
CA ILE A 163 7.68 -16.78 18.46
C ILE A 163 7.67 -17.96 17.49
N GLU A 164 6.76 -18.91 17.70
CA GLU A 164 6.50 -20.00 16.77
C GLU A 164 5.23 -19.70 15.96
N GLU A 165 5.12 -20.30 14.77
CA GLU A 165 3.95 -20.25 13.88
C GLU A 165 3.52 -18.86 13.37
N TYR A 166 4.35 -17.81 13.56
CA TYR A 166 4.18 -16.55 12.85
C TYR A 166 4.60 -16.69 11.38
N ASP A 167 3.69 -16.39 10.45
CA ASP A 167 3.98 -16.31 9.02
C ASP A 167 3.92 -14.86 8.55
N MET A 168 5.08 -14.32 8.17
CA MET A 168 5.17 -12.94 7.68
C MET A 168 4.36 -12.67 6.41
N ARG A 169 3.99 -13.71 5.65
CA ARG A 169 3.16 -13.59 4.45
C ARG A 169 1.68 -13.41 4.80
N TRP A 170 1.29 -13.87 5.99
CA TRP A 170 -0.03 -13.66 6.56
C TRP A 170 -0.10 -12.34 7.33
N GLY A 171 0.98 -11.95 8.00
CA GLY A 171 0.95 -10.80 8.89
C GLY A 171 0.42 -11.19 10.28
N LEU A 172 0.32 -10.19 11.17
CA LEU A 172 0.05 -10.43 12.58
C LEU A 172 -1.38 -10.92 12.84
N ALA A 173 -2.38 -10.30 12.23
CA ALA A 173 -3.79 -10.61 12.48
C ALA A 173 -4.10 -12.07 12.13
N GLU A 174 -3.74 -12.50 10.93
CA GLU A 174 -3.98 -13.83 10.40
C GLU A 174 -3.09 -14.90 11.06
N SER A 175 -1.87 -14.53 11.49
CA SER A 175 -1.00 -15.47 12.23
C SER A 175 -1.40 -15.63 13.70
N SER A 176 -2.03 -14.62 14.30
CA SER A 176 -2.28 -14.54 15.75
C SER A 176 -2.95 -15.78 16.38
N PRO A 177 -3.90 -16.48 15.74
CA PRO A 177 -4.55 -17.65 16.35
C PRO A 177 -3.62 -18.87 16.47
N TYR A 178 -2.50 -18.87 15.72
CA TYR A 178 -1.55 -19.97 15.66
C TYR A 178 -0.24 -19.66 16.39
N MET A 179 0.05 -18.37 16.54
CA MET A 179 1.24 -17.89 17.23
C MET A 179 1.29 -18.38 18.67
N ASN A 180 2.47 -18.80 19.09
CA ASN A 180 2.76 -19.07 20.49
C ASN A 180 4.14 -18.51 20.87
N TYR A 181 4.33 -18.26 22.17
CA TYR A 181 5.62 -17.87 22.73
C TYR A 181 6.26 -19.05 23.46
N ASN A 182 7.37 -19.56 22.93
CA ASN A 182 8.16 -20.61 23.57
C ASN A 182 9.16 -20.01 24.58
N GLY A 183 8.62 -19.44 25.66
CA GLY A 183 9.36 -18.79 26.74
C GLY A 183 9.18 -17.27 26.75
N TYR A 184 9.70 -16.59 27.78
CA TYR A 184 9.58 -15.15 27.94
C TYR A 184 10.71 -14.40 27.21
N HIS A 185 10.39 -13.24 26.63
CA HIS A 185 11.38 -12.23 26.25
C HIS A 185 11.40 -11.07 27.25
N GLU A 186 12.39 -10.18 27.10
CA GLU A 186 12.51 -8.99 27.96
C GLU A 186 11.25 -8.12 27.84
N MET A 187 10.65 -7.75 28.98
CA MET A 187 9.39 -6.99 29.09
C MET A 187 8.10 -7.77 28.79
N GLN A 188 8.16 -9.08 28.51
CA GLN A 188 6.95 -9.90 28.42
C GLN A 188 6.48 -10.35 29.81
N GLU A 189 5.27 -9.94 30.20
CA GLU A 189 4.68 -10.32 31.50
C GLU A 189 3.87 -11.63 31.44
N SER A 190 3.36 -11.99 30.26
CA SER A 190 2.49 -13.16 30.06
C SER A 190 2.83 -13.89 28.76
N LEU A 191 2.74 -15.22 28.77
CA LEU A 191 2.77 -16.06 27.56
C LEU A 191 1.37 -16.31 26.99
N ASP A 192 0.33 -16.05 27.79
CA ASP A 192 -1.07 -16.26 27.44
C ASP A 192 -1.74 -14.98 26.91
N GLU A 193 -1.11 -13.83 27.09
CA GLU A 193 -1.61 -12.52 26.67
C GLU A 193 -0.63 -11.86 25.70
N PHE A 194 -1.16 -11.40 24.58
CA PHE A 194 -0.42 -10.55 23.65
C PHE A 194 -0.83 -9.09 23.87
N ASN A 195 0.05 -8.33 24.53
CA ASN A 195 -0.16 -6.91 24.75
C ASN A 195 0.50 -6.12 23.61
N PHE A 196 -0.34 -5.52 22.76
CA PHE A 196 0.11 -4.62 21.71
C PHE A 196 -0.26 -3.19 22.08
N ALA A 197 0.71 -2.28 21.97
CA ALA A 197 0.51 -0.86 22.13
C ALA A 197 0.95 -0.17 20.85
N ASP A 198 -0.01 0.32 20.08
CA ASP A 198 0.24 1.20 18.94
C ASP A 198 0.09 2.67 19.36
N SER A 199 0.26 3.56 18.39
CA SER A 199 -0.25 4.93 18.41
C SER A 199 -1.73 4.99 18.86
N MET A 200 -2.14 6.17 19.34
CA MET A 200 -3.52 6.35 19.81
C MET A 200 -4.50 6.16 18.64
N PHE A 201 -5.30 5.10 18.69
CA PHE A 201 -6.43 4.90 17.77
C PHE A 201 -7.56 5.88 18.12
N GLN A 202 -8.22 6.44 17.11
CA GLN A 202 -9.24 7.47 17.30
C GLN A 202 -10.67 6.89 17.28
N ASP A 203 -10.93 5.92 16.40
CA ASP A 203 -12.25 5.31 16.23
C ASP A 203 -12.12 3.83 15.82
N LEU A 204 -12.91 2.95 16.44
CA LEU A 204 -12.98 1.53 16.07
C LEU A 204 -14.21 1.27 15.20
N ASN A 205 -14.28 1.98 14.09
CA ASN A 205 -15.37 1.85 13.14
C ASN A 205 -14.93 1.01 11.93
N PRO A 206 -15.40 -0.24 11.81
CA PRO A 206 -14.99 -1.15 10.74
C PRO A 206 -15.48 -0.75 9.34
N LEU A 207 -16.35 0.26 9.22
CA LEU A 207 -16.82 0.77 7.94
C LEU A 207 -16.04 1.98 7.45
N SER A 208 -15.52 2.76 8.39
CA SER A 208 -14.80 4.00 8.09
C SER A 208 -13.86 4.28 9.25
N SER A 209 -12.59 3.93 9.08
CA SER A 209 -11.51 4.39 9.93
C SER A 209 -10.65 5.36 9.10
N ASP A 210 -10.14 6.38 9.77
CA ASP A 210 -9.38 7.47 9.17
C ASP A 210 -7.92 7.51 9.65
N ASP A 211 -7.50 6.50 10.43
CA ASP A 211 -6.13 6.34 10.87
C ASP A 211 -5.66 4.87 10.80
N ASP A 212 -4.39 4.68 10.42
CA ASP A 212 -3.80 3.35 10.19
C ASP A 212 -3.81 2.48 11.47
N ALA A 213 -3.76 3.10 12.66
CA ALA A 213 -3.75 2.38 13.93
C ALA A 213 -5.12 1.75 14.21
N SER A 214 -6.20 2.51 13.97
CA SER A 214 -7.58 2.04 14.04
C SER A 214 -7.82 0.90 13.04
N ASP A 215 -7.39 1.04 11.79
CA ASP A 215 -7.47 -0.01 10.76
C ASP A 215 -6.80 -1.30 11.22
N PHE A 216 -5.59 -1.19 11.78
CA PHE A 216 -4.84 -2.32 12.29
C PHE A 216 -5.53 -3.00 13.47
N ILE A 217 -5.97 -2.25 14.49
CA ILE A 217 -6.69 -2.82 15.63
C ILE A 217 -8.00 -3.50 15.19
N ILE A 218 -8.74 -2.90 14.26
CA ILE A 218 -9.93 -3.51 13.66
C ILE A 218 -9.58 -4.86 13.03
N SER A 219 -8.47 -4.96 12.28
CA SER A 219 -8.03 -6.23 11.68
C SER A 219 -7.74 -7.32 12.71
N LEU A 220 -7.28 -6.96 13.93
CA LEU A 220 -6.98 -7.92 15.00
C LEU A 220 -8.25 -8.46 15.70
N ILE A 221 -9.32 -7.68 15.72
CA ILE A 221 -10.55 -8.00 16.46
C ILE A 221 -11.72 -8.41 15.56
N THR A 222 -11.61 -8.20 14.25
CA THR A 222 -12.60 -8.61 13.26
C THR A 222 -12.12 -9.87 12.52
N GLU A 223 -13.08 -10.69 12.10
CA GLU A 223 -12.77 -11.93 11.38
C GLU A 223 -13.07 -11.74 9.89
N PRO A 224 -12.09 -12.00 9.00
CA PRO A 224 -12.31 -11.89 7.57
C PRO A 224 -13.31 -12.92 7.05
N LEU A 225 -14.08 -12.52 6.03
CA LEU A 225 -15.10 -13.38 5.42
C LEU A 225 -14.47 -14.58 4.70
N LEU A 226 -13.41 -14.34 3.93
CA LEU A 226 -12.60 -15.34 3.25
C LEU A 226 -11.14 -15.10 3.64
N ILE A 227 -10.40 -16.19 3.86
CA ILE A 227 -8.95 -16.13 4.07
C ILE A 227 -8.30 -16.97 2.99
N TRP A 228 -7.23 -16.43 2.40
CA TRP A 228 -6.41 -17.14 1.44
C TRP A 228 -5.08 -17.54 2.10
N SER A 229 -4.56 -18.70 1.74
CA SER A 229 -3.21 -19.09 2.08
C SER A 229 -2.22 -18.21 1.31
N PRO A 230 -0.94 -18.16 1.70
CA PRO A 230 0.07 -17.42 0.95
C PRO A 230 0.27 -17.98 -0.47
N ASP A 231 -0.21 -19.20 -0.71
CA ASP A 231 -0.18 -19.90 -1.99
C ASP A 231 -1.52 -19.76 -2.75
N ASN A 232 -2.36 -18.79 -2.38
CA ASN A 232 -3.68 -18.51 -2.97
C ASN A 232 -4.68 -19.68 -2.92
N ALA A 233 -4.63 -20.51 -1.86
CA ALA A 233 -5.66 -21.51 -1.60
C ALA A 233 -6.65 -20.99 -0.54
N PRO A 234 -7.97 -21.14 -0.71
CA PRO A 234 -8.92 -20.73 0.32
C PRO A 234 -8.69 -21.55 1.59
N LEU A 235 -8.54 -20.88 2.72
CA LEU A 235 -8.38 -21.50 4.03
C LEU A 235 -9.75 -21.72 4.67
N LYS A 236 -9.90 -22.83 5.39
CA LYS A 236 -11.15 -23.20 6.08
C LYS A 236 -11.30 -22.54 7.46
N PHE A 237 -10.66 -21.38 7.63
CA PHE A 237 -10.53 -20.69 8.92
C PHE A 237 -11.21 -19.32 8.95
N GLY A 238 -11.63 -18.79 7.80
CA GLY A 238 -12.50 -17.61 7.75
C GLY A 238 -13.96 -17.94 8.08
N LEU A 239 -14.84 -16.95 7.97
CA LEU A 239 -16.29 -17.17 8.10
C LEU A 239 -16.82 -18.13 7.02
N ILE A 240 -16.30 -18.03 5.80
CA ILE A 240 -16.54 -18.98 4.72
C ILE A 240 -15.49 -20.09 4.78
N VAL A 241 -15.95 -21.33 4.91
CA VAL A 241 -15.09 -22.53 5.04
C VAL A 241 -15.02 -23.36 3.76
N ASP A 242 -15.91 -23.11 2.80
CA ASP A 242 -15.92 -23.75 1.48
C ASP A 242 -16.72 -22.90 0.48
N TRP A 243 -16.53 -23.13 -0.81
CA TRP A 243 -17.32 -22.46 -1.85
C TRP A 243 -17.41 -23.31 -3.12
N GLU A 244 -18.48 -23.13 -3.87
CA GLU A 244 -18.65 -23.71 -5.19
C GLU A 244 -19.26 -22.70 -6.16
N GLN A 245 -18.71 -22.65 -7.38
CA GLN A 245 -19.33 -21.91 -8.47
C GLN A 245 -20.48 -22.75 -9.03
N ILE A 246 -21.71 -22.24 -8.92
CA ILE A 246 -22.92 -22.93 -9.38
C ILE A 246 -23.41 -22.44 -10.75
N ALA A 247 -22.92 -21.28 -11.20
CA ALA A 247 -23.05 -20.75 -12.55
C ALA A 247 -21.93 -19.74 -12.84
N ASP A 248 -21.80 -19.27 -14.08
CA ASP A 248 -20.74 -18.34 -14.51
C ASP A 248 -20.64 -17.08 -13.62
N ASP A 249 -21.78 -16.61 -13.11
CA ASP A 249 -21.93 -15.41 -12.27
C ASP A 249 -22.49 -15.71 -10.86
N HIS A 250 -22.61 -16.98 -10.47
CA HIS A 250 -23.17 -17.36 -9.17
C HIS A 250 -22.24 -18.27 -8.37
N PHE A 251 -21.97 -17.84 -7.13
CA PHE A 251 -21.20 -18.59 -6.15
C PHE A 251 -22.06 -18.95 -4.96
N LYS A 252 -21.86 -20.15 -4.45
CA LYS A 252 -22.43 -20.62 -3.19
C LYS A 252 -21.30 -20.75 -2.17
N PHE A 253 -21.49 -20.12 -1.03
CA PHE A 253 -20.53 -20.11 0.06
C PHE A 253 -21.04 -20.94 1.22
N TYR A 254 -20.15 -21.70 1.84
CA TYR A 254 -20.44 -22.50 3.01
C TYR A 254 -19.86 -21.80 4.23
N MET A 255 -20.73 -21.37 5.14
CA MET A 255 -20.33 -20.67 6.35
C MET A 255 -19.92 -21.65 7.46
N ARG A 256 -19.03 -21.20 8.35
CA ARG A 256 -18.74 -21.87 9.62
C ARG A 256 -20.00 -21.96 10.47
N ASP A 257 -20.10 -23.02 11.28
CA ASP A 257 -21.20 -23.14 12.25
C ASP A 257 -21.11 -22.05 13.34
N ASN A 258 -22.24 -21.73 13.98
CA ASN A 258 -22.35 -20.77 15.08
C ASN A 258 -21.90 -19.33 14.75
N ILE A 259 -22.02 -18.90 13.50
CA ILE A 259 -21.90 -17.49 13.13
C ILE A 259 -23.24 -16.79 13.37
N PHE A 260 -23.21 -15.73 14.18
CA PHE A 260 -24.36 -14.90 14.50
C PHE A 260 -24.21 -13.56 13.78
N TRP A 261 -25.22 -13.17 13.03
CA TRP A 261 -25.23 -11.89 12.33
C TRP A 261 -26.01 -10.88 13.15
N ASN A 262 -25.54 -9.63 13.13
CA ASN A 262 -26.36 -8.52 13.58
C ASN A 262 -27.64 -8.52 12.71
N PRO A 263 -28.85 -8.41 13.28
CA PRO A 263 -30.06 -8.39 12.47
C PRO A 263 -29.93 -7.30 11.41
N SER A 264 -30.15 -7.68 10.15
CA SER A 264 -30.07 -6.74 9.04
C SER A 264 -31.02 -5.57 9.33
N TYR A 265 -30.46 -4.36 9.39
CA TYR A 265 -31.22 -3.12 9.51
C TYR A 265 -31.83 -2.78 8.14
N ASN A 266 -32.57 -3.72 7.55
CA ASN A 266 -33.39 -3.47 6.38
C ASN A 266 -34.66 -4.33 6.40
N ILE A 267 -35.34 -4.30 7.55
CA ILE A 267 -36.80 -4.39 7.54
C ILE A 267 -37.27 -2.94 7.47
N THR A 268 -37.37 -2.38 6.26
CA THR A 268 -37.99 -1.06 6.01
C THR A 268 -39.50 -1.03 6.29
N LEU A 269 -40.02 -2.08 6.95
CA LEU A 269 -41.34 -2.11 7.54
C LEU A 269 -41.16 -2.63 8.98
N ASN A 270 -41.30 -1.73 9.96
CA ASN A 270 -41.62 -2.16 11.32
C ASN A 270 -42.89 -3.03 11.21
N HIS A 271 -42.74 -4.34 11.24
CA HIS A 271 -43.85 -5.22 11.53
C HIS A 271 -44.20 -5.00 13.01
N ASP A 272 -45.50 -4.90 13.32
CA ASP A 272 -46.01 -4.61 14.68
C ASP A 272 -45.55 -5.63 15.75
N ASP A 273 -44.95 -6.72 15.29
CA ASP A 273 -44.41 -7.86 16.00
C ASP A 273 -42.87 -7.80 16.22
N SER A 274 -42.21 -6.70 15.84
CA SER A 274 -40.77 -6.48 16.06
C SER A 274 -40.48 -6.14 17.53
N MET A 275 -39.66 -6.96 18.22
CA MET A 275 -39.29 -6.74 19.62
C MET A 275 -38.07 -5.81 19.79
N PRO A 276 -37.92 -5.11 20.94
CA PRO A 276 -36.71 -4.37 21.28
C PRO A 276 -35.44 -5.23 21.21
N ILE A 277 -34.30 -4.65 20.80
CA ILE A 277 -32.99 -5.33 20.70
C ILE A 277 -32.60 -6.04 22.01
N GLU A 278 -32.94 -5.45 23.15
CA GLU A 278 -32.61 -5.98 24.48
C GLU A 278 -33.37 -7.27 24.83
N SER A 279 -34.44 -7.59 24.10
CA SER A 279 -35.28 -8.76 24.31
C SER A 279 -35.38 -9.67 23.09
N SER A 280 -34.67 -9.35 22.01
CA SER A 280 -34.64 -10.17 20.80
C SER A 280 -33.58 -11.28 20.94
N PRO A 281 -33.92 -12.57 20.77
CA PRO A 281 -32.89 -13.59 20.62
C PRO A 281 -32.02 -13.21 19.41
N PHE A 282 -30.69 -13.15 19.60
CA PHE A 282 -29.76 -13.05 18.48
C PHE A 282 -30.19 -14.02 17.38
N MET A 283 -30.22 -13.56 16.13
CA MET A 283 -30.57 -14.45 15.04
C MET A 283 -29.50 -15.56 14.99
N TYR A 284 -29.91 -16.78 15.35
CA TYR A 284 -29.22 -17.97 14.86
C TYR A 284 -29.26 -17.84 13.34
N GLY A 285 -28.10 -17.86 12.68
CA GLY A 285 -28.01 -17.79 11.23
C GLY A 285 -29.09 -18.71 10.63
N LEU A 286 -30.03 -18.10 9.89
CA LEU A 286 -31.16 -18.80 9.31
C LEU A 286 -30.65 -19.79 8.27
N LYS A 287 -30.29 -20.99 8.73
CA LYS A 287 -30.26 -22.17 7.89
C LYS A 287 -31.73 -22.58 7.71
N GLY A 288 -32.49 -21.91 6.83
CA GLY A 288 -33.91 -22.24 6.61
C GLY A 288 -34.74 -21.37 5.66
N GLU A 289 -35.30 -22.04 4.65
CA GLU A 289 -36.45 -21.76 3.75
C GLU A 289 -36.47 -20.51 2.85
N HIS A 290 -35.78 -19.42 3.18
CA HIS A 290 -35.77 -18.21 2.34
C HIS A 290 -34.37 -17.63 2.03
N SER A 291 -33.31 -18.26 2.51
CA SER A 291 -31.94 -18.02 2.01
C SER A 291 -31.57 -19.17 1.07
N ASN A 292 -31.22 -18.82 -0.18
CA ASN A 292 -30.59 -19.71 -1.15
C ASN A 292 -29.06 -19.48 -1.19
N GLY A 293 -28.47 -19.09 -0.07
CA GLY A 293 -27.06 -18.72 0.03
C GLY A 293 -26.72 -18.38 1.47
#